data_AF-A0A521PN72-F1
#
_entry.id   AF-A0A521PN72-F1
#
_cell.length_a   1.000
_cell.length_b   1.000
_cell.length_c   1.000
_cell.angle_alpha   90.00
_cell.angle_beta   90.00
_cell.angle_gamma   90.00
#
_symmetry.space_group_name_H-M   'P 1'
#
loop_
_entity.id
_entity.type
_entity.pdbx_description
1 polymer ?
#
loop_
_entity_poly.entity_id
_entity_poly.type
_entity_poly.pdbx_seq_one_letter_code
_entity_poly.pdbx_strand_id
1 'polypeptide(L)'
;RLVAAGKTPADARDLLAGALISPVLTAHPSEVRRKSVIDRIAAVSDLLDACDQNGAACDLEARNAGLRRQVTILWATRLVRQAGLVVQDEIDTVVSFLDRVFLHVAPAQLADWRRRLEAPDLPPFIRIGSWVGGDRDGNPNVDGAVLTAAFRSQARAVLRFYLDEVNALGAELSLSGSMSAVSPALQALAEASGDRSPHRADEPYRRVLSEIYARLAATHPVLTGQPAPRAPSFAAQPYAGPDAFRADLAVLQESLVSNHGAVFADDRLARLITAADVFGFHMATLDLRQNSDVHERVVADLLKVAGVSEDYAALEEEARLSILAAELASGRPLFNPYASYADETLKERGILQAAAEALRLFGPQAIRTHIVSKTDA
;
A
#
# COMPACT_ATOMS: atom_id res chain seq x y z
N ARG A 1 -13.73 -27.92 14.27
CA ARG A 1 -13.82 -27.18 15.55
C ARG A 1 -15.03 -26.24 15.57
N LEU A 2 -15.12 -25.25 14.67
CA LEU A 2 -16.29 -24.34 14.58
C LEU A 2 -17.61 -25.08 14.31
N VAL A 3 -17.62 -26.01 13.35
CA VAL A 3 -18.80 -26.86 13.08
C VAL A 3 -19.22 -27.68 14.32
N ALA A 4 -18.25 -28.19 15.09
CA ALA A 4 -18.52 -28.92 16.32
C ALA A 4 -19.09 -28.01 17.45
N ALA A 5 -18.91 -26.70 17.34
CA ALA A 5 -19.52 -25.69 18.21
C ALA A 5 -20.84 -25.12 17.64
N GLY A 6 -21.42 -25.76 16.62
CA GLY A 6 -22.68 -25.35 16.00
C GLY A 6 -22.59 -24.11 15.12
N LYS A 7 -21.38 -23.75 14.63
CA LYS A 7 -21.17 -22.61 13.73
C LYS A 7 -21.14 -23.04 12.26
N THR A 8 -21.74 -22.24 11.41
CA THR A 8 -21.84 -22.40 9.95
C THR A 8 -20.78 -21.58 9.21
N PRO A 9 -20.51 -21.86 7.93
CA PRO A 9 -19.71 -20.98 7.08
C PRO A 9 -20.27 -19.55 6.96
N ALA A 10 -21.60 -19.39 7.01
CA ALA A 10 -22.25 -18.08 7.01
C ALA A 10 -21.89 -17.28 8.27
N ASP A 11 -21.89 -17.91 9.45
CA ASP A 11 -21.46 -17.23 10.69
C ASP A 11 -19.99 -16.74 10.60
N ALA A 12 -19.13 -17.53 9.95
CA ALA A 12 -17.73 -17.15 9.75
C ALA A 12 -17.59 -16.00 8.74
N ARG A 13 -18.38 -16.01 7.66
CA ARG A 13 -18.44 -14.91 6.68
C ARG A 13 -18.88 -13.62 7.35
N ASP A 14 -19.97 -13.65 8.12
CA ASP A 14 -20.51 -12.45 8.79
C ASP A 14 -19.53 -11.86 9.80
N LEU A 15 -18.83 -12.72 10.57
CA LEU A 15 -17.75 -12.28 11.46
C LEU A 15 -16.62 -11.61 10.69
N LEU A 16 -16.12 -12.25 9.64
CA LEU A 16 -15.00 -11.74 8.86
C LEU A 16 -15.36 -10.47 8.09
N ALA A 17 -16.61 -10.32 7.64
CA ALA A 17 -17.07 -9.12 6.95
C ALA A 17 -16.98 -7.85 7.81
N GLY A 18 -17.11 -7.98 9.15
CA GLY A 18 -16.93 -6.90 10.11
C GLY A 18 -15.54 -6.86 10.78
N ALA A 19 -14.65 -7.80 10.47
CA ALA A 19 -13.36 -7.92 11.13
C ALA A 19 -12.27 -7.05 10.49
N LEU A 20 -11.27 -6.69 11.31
CA LEU A 20 -10.03 -6.10 10.85
C LEU A 20 -8.86 -6.80 11.54
N ILE A 21 -8.04 -7.49 10.75
CA ILE A 21 -6.76 -8.06 11.15
C ILE A 21 -5.68 -7.19 10.52
N SER A 22 -5.00 -6.40 11.36
CA SER A 22 -4.00 -5.44 10.91
C SER A 22 -2.63 -5.66 11.55
N PRO A 23 -1.75 -6.50 10.97
CA PRO A 23 -0.35 -6.54 11.37
C PRO A 23 0.32 -5.20 11.05
N VAL A 24 0.83 -4.52 12.07
CA VAL A 24 1.48 -3.21 11.92
C VAL A 24 3.00 -3.37 12.01
N LEU A 25 3.68 -3.06 10.91
CA LEU A 25 5.14 -3.12 10.83
C LEU A 25 5.76 -1.89 11.49
N THR A 26 6.59 -2.12 12.50
CA THR A 26 7.35 -1.09 13.20
C THR A 26 8.82 -1.12 12.78
N ALA A 27 9.51 0.01 12.92
CA ALA A 27 10.96 0.02 12.83
C ALA A 27 11.52 -0.78 14.00
N HIS A 28 12.50 -1.63 13.74
CA HIS A 28 13.13 -2.41 14.79
C HIS A 28 14.25 -1.56 15.45
N PRO A 29 14.14 -1.18 16.74
CA PRO A 29 14.99 -0.15 17.36
C PRO A 29 16.49 -0.46 17.36
N SER A 30 16.84 -1.74 17.22
CA SER A 30 18.23 -2.24 17.22
C SER A 30 18.58 -3.04 15.97
N GLU A 31 17.78 -2.98 14.89
CA GLU A 31 18.10 -3.72 13.66
C GLU A 31 19.21 -3.00 12.91
N VAL A 32 20.44 -3.31 13.31
CA VAL A 32 21.67 -2.76 12.70
C VAL A 32 21.97 -3.39 11.33
N ARG A 33 21.17 -4.40 10.93
CA ARG A 33 21.35 -5.13 9.67
C ARG A 33 20.99 -4.24 8.48
N ARG A 34 21.93 -4.11 7.55
CA ARG A 34 21.70 -3.38 6.31
C ARG A 34 20.69 -4.12 5.44
N LYS A 35 19.91 -3.37 4.66
CA LYS A 35 19.05 -3.92 3.59
C LYS A 35 19.82 -4.90 2.70
N SER A 36 21.08 -4.59 2.38
CA SER A 36 21.94 -5.50 1.62
C SER A 36 22.08 -6.89 2.26
N VAL A 37 22.16 -6.99 3.59
CA VAL A 37 22.21 -8.27 4.32
C VAL A 37 20.87 -8.99 4.23
N ILE A 38 19.76 -8.26 4.41
CA ILE A 38 18.40 -8.80 4.26
C ILE A 38 18.21 -9.36 2.85
N ASP A 39 18.58 -8.60 1.81
CA ASP A 39 18.50 -9.01 0.41
C ASP A 39 19.38 -10.24 0.11
N ARG A 40 20.50 -10.40 0.80
CA ARG A 40 21.36 -11.58 0.66
C ARG A 40 20.79 -12.80 1.36
N ILE A 41 20.22 -12.67 2.56
CA ILE A 41 19.50 -13.76 3.25
C ILE A 41 18.34 -14.22 2.37
N ALA A 42 17.58 -13.26 1.84
CA ALA A 42 16.53 -13.47 0.85
C ALA A 42 17.02 -14.30 -0.36
N ALA A 43 18.12 -13.89 -0.99
CA ALA A 43 18.69 -14.62 -2.13
C ALA A 43 19.16 -16.04 -1.77
N VAL A 44 19.64 -16.26 -0.54
CA VAL A 44 19.98 -17.60 -0.04
C VAL A 44 18.72 -18.45 0.10
N SER A 45 17.65 -17.92 0.69
CA SER A 45 16.36 -18.61 0.78
C SER A 45 15.82 -18.98 -0.59
N ASP A 46 15.83 -18.05 -1.56
CA ASP A 46 15.33 -18.30 -2.91
C ASP A 46 16.06 -19.46 -3.61
N LEU A 47 17.38 -19.58 -3.39
CA LEU A 47 18.18 -20.69 -3.93
C LEU A 47 17.85 -22.03 -3.28
N LEU A 48 17.50 -22.03 -1.99
CA LEU A 48 17.11 -23.24 -1.27
C LEU A 48 15.70 -23.67 -1.71
N ASP A 49 14.75 -22.74 -1.69
CA ASP A 49 13.35 -22.96 -2.05
C ASP A 49 13.19 -23.46 -3.48
N ALA A 50 13.95 -22.90 -4.43
CA ALA A 50 13.93 -23.34 -5.82
C ALA A 50 14.31 -24.82 -5.99
N CYS A 51 15.21 -25.34 -5.16
CA CYS A 51 15.59 -26.74 -5.22
C CYS A 51 14.62 -27.66 -4.48
N ASP A 52 14.01 -27.20 -3.40
CA ASP A 52 12.93 -27.93 -2.73
C ASP A 52 11.72 -28.09 -3.65
N GLN A 53 11.40 -27.07 -4.45
CA GLN A 53 10.33 -27.11 -5.46
C GLN A 53 10.65 -28.05 -6.64
N ASN A 54 11.89 -28.03 -7.13
CA ASN A 54 12.30 -28.84 -8.28
C ASN A 54 12.61 -30.31 -7.91
N GLY A 55 12.78 -30.63 -6.62
CA GLY A 55 13.06 -31.97 -6.14
C GLY A 55 14.25 -32.61 -6.86
N ALA A 56 14.01 -33.77 -7.49
CA ALA A 56 15.04 -34.51 -8.23
C ALA A 56 15.59 -33.77 -9.47
N ALA A 57 14.88 -32.76 -9.99
CA ALA A 57 15.34 -31.93 -11.11
C ALA A 57 16.20 -30.73 -10.67
N CYS A 58 16.48 -30.59 -9.36
CA CYS A 58 17.38 -29.55 -8.85
C CYS A 58 18.81 -29.74 -9.40
N ASP A 59 19.32 -28.71 -10.06
CA ASP A 59 20.74 -28.60 -10.37
C ASP A 59 21.52 -28.22 -9.10
N LEU A 60 22.03 -29.24 -8.42
CA LEU A 60 22.78 -29.09 -7.18
C LEU A 60 24.09 -28.30 -7.39
N GLU A 61 24.73 -28.39 -8.55
CA GLU A 61 25.97 -27.66 -8.83
C GLU A 61 25.70 -26.17 -8.98
N ALA A 62 24.70 -25.81 -9.79
CA ALA A 62 24.28 -24.41 -9.96
C ALA A 62 23.80 -23.81 -8.63
N ARG A 63 22.99 -24.55 -7.86
CA ARG A 63 22.55 -24.12 -6.52
C ARG A 63 23.74 -23.87 -5.61
N ASN A 64 24.66 -24.84 -5.49
CA ASN A 64 25.81 -24.72 -4.60
C ASN A 64 26.76 -23.58 -5.02
N ALA A 65 26.92 -23.34 -6.33
CA ALA A 65 27.66 -22.19 -6.84
C ALA A 65 26.98 -20.87 -6.46
N GLY A 66 25.65 -20.78 -6.61
CA GLY A 66 24.84 -19.65 -6.18
C GLY A 66 24.96 -19.38 -4.68
N LEU A 67 24.83 -20.43 -3.85
CA LEU A 67 24.96 -20.33 -2.38
C LEU A 67 26.36 -19.87 -1.98
N ARG A 68 27.42 -20.46 -2.55
CA ARG A 68 28.81 -20.02 -2.31
C ARG A 68 29.00 -18.54 -2.64
N ARG A 69 28.43 -18.07 -3.75
CA ARG A 69 28.46 -16.64 -4.11
C ARG A 69 27.78 -15.78 -3.05
N GLN A 70 26.56 -16.12 -2.62
CA GLN A 70 25.84 -15.33 -1.62
C GLN A 70 26.54 -15.34 -0.24
N VAL A 71 27.05 -16.50 0.20
CA VAL A 71 27.82 -16.64 1.45
C VAL A 71 29.10 -15.81 1.39
N THR A 72 29.81 -15.81 0.27
CA THR A 72 31.03 -15.01 0.08
C THR A 72 30.72 -13.51 0.16
N ILE A 73 29.63 -13.06 -0.48
CA ILE A 73 29.19 -11.66 -0.42
C ILE A 73 28.82 -11.30 1.03
N LEU A 74 28.05 -12.15 1.72
CA LEU A 74 27.66 -11.95 3.11
C LEU A 74 28.89 -11.84 4.02
N TRP A 75 29.87 -12.73 3.85
CA TRP A 75 31.11 -12.73 4.61
C TRP A 75 31.93 -11.44 4.41
N ALA A 76 31.94 -10.91 3.19
CA ALA A 76 32.60 -9.65 2.85
C ALA A 76 31.75 -8.39 3.14
N THR A 77 30.48 -8.56 3.52
CA THR A 77 29.56 -7.45 3.80
C THR A 77 29.55 -7.14 5.29
N ARG A 78 29.80 -5.88 5.64
CA ARG A 78 29.70 -5.46 7.03
C ARG A 78 28.24 -5.54 7.51
N LEU A 79 28.00 -6.38 8.51
CA LEU A 79 26.66 -6.63 9.06
C LEU A 79 26.09 -5.41 9.81
N VAL A 80 26.97 -4.65 10.46
CA VAL A 80 26.63 -3.50 11.30
C VAL A 80 26.96 -2.20 10.56
N ARG A 81 25.99 -1.28 10.48
CA ARG A 81 26.20 0.10 9.99
C ARG A 81 27.19 0.86 10.88
N GLN A 82 27.96 1.79 10.30
CA GLN A 82 28.89 2.66 11.04
C GLN A 82 28.26 4.02 11.42
N ALA A 83 27.13 4.37 10.80
CA ALA A 83 26.36 5.58 11.08
C ALA A 83 24.90 5.20 11.36
N GLY A 84 24.16 6.09 12.04
CA GLY A 84 22.74 5.92 12.32
C GLY A 84 21.89 5.78 11.05
N LEU A 85 20.70 5.19 11.19
CA LEU A 85 19.74 5.07 10.09
C LEU A 85 19.18 6.45 9.73
N VAL A 86 19.13 6.74 8.43
CA VAL A 86 18.25 7.78 7.90
C VAL A 86 16.86 7.15 7.81
N VAL A 87 15.79 7.88 8.15
CA VAL A 87 14.43 7.32 8.14
C VAL A 87 14.06 6.68 6.79
N GLN A 88 14.61 7.20 5.68
CA GLN A 88 14.43 6.61 4.35
C GLN A 88 14.94 5.16 4.24
N ASP A 89 16.04 4.79 4.91
CA ASP A 89 16.53 3.41 4.92
C ASP A 89 15.53 2.45 5.58
N GLU A 90 14.84 2.93 6.63
CA GLU A 90 13.82 2.15 7.34
C GLU A 90 12.59 1.96 6.46
N ILE A 91 12.16 3.04 5.78
CA ILE A 91 11.09 3.01 4.78
C ILE A 91 11.41 1.97 3.70
N ASP A 92 12.60 2.03 3.09
CA ASP A 92 13.01 1.12 2.01
C ASP A 92 13.13 -0.35 2.47
N THR A 93 13.42 -0.56 3.75
CA THR A 93 13.46 -1.89 4.36
C THR A 93 12.04 -2.43 4.54
N VAL A 94 11.13 -1.65 5.10
CA VAL A 94 9.71 -2.05 5.26
C VAL A 94 9.07 -2.29 3.90
N VAL A 95 9.24 -1.39 2.94
CA VAL A 95 8.73 -1.55 1.57
C VAL A 95 9.25 -2.85 0.94
N SER A 96 10.50 -3.23 1.21
CA SER A 96 11.05 -4.51 0.74
C SER A 96 10.30 -5.73 1.28
N PHE A 97 9.93 -5.71 2.56
CA PHE A 97 9.17 -6.80 3.17
C PHE A 97 7.74 -6.82 2.66
N LEU A 98 7.12 -5.64 2.51
CA LEU A 98 5.80 -5.50 1.90
C LEU A 98 5.78 -6.09 0.48
N ASP A 99 6.77 -5.71 -0.34
CA ASP A 99 6.91 -6.15 -1.74
C ASP A 99 7.17 -7.65 -1.84
N ARG A 100 8.16 -8.17 -1.09
CA ARG A 100 8.58 -9.58 -1.17
C ARG A 100 7.59 -10.56 -0.55
N VAL A 101 6.89 -10.17 0.52
CA VAL A 101 6.06 -11.09 1.31
C VAL A 101 4.59 -10.73 1.19
N PHE A 102 4.21 -9.54 1.66
CA PHE A 102 2.80 -9.22 1.87
C PHE A 102 2.02 -9.05 0.57
N LEU A 103 2.62 -8.49 -0.49
CA LEU A 103 1.98 -8.38 -1.81
C LEU A 103 1.52 -9.73 -2.37
N HIS A 104 2.19 -10.82 -1.99
CA HIS A 104 1.84 -12.17 -2.45
C HIS A 104 0.99 -12.92 -1.43
N VAL A 105 1.32 -12.83 -0.14
CA VAL A 105 0.68 -13.63 0.91
C VAL A 105 -0.69 -13.08 1.30
N ALA A 106 -0.85 -11.76 1.51
CA ALA A 106 -2.12 -11.22 1.99
C ALA A 106 -3.27 -11.42 0.98
N PRO A 107 -3.07 -11.17 -0.34
CA PRO A 107 -4.10 -11.46 -1.34
C PRO A 107 -4.38 -12.95 -1.46
N ALA A 108 -3.36 -13.81 -1.40
CA ALA A 108 -3.55 -15.25 -1.44
C ALA A 108 -4.37 -15.78 -0.25
N GLN A 109 -4.15 -15.22 0.96
CA GLN A 109 -4.96 -15.57 2.13
C GLN A 109 -6.40 -15.11 1.98
N LEU A 110 -6.64 -13.87 1.53
CA LEU A 110 -8.00 -13.37 1.30
C LEU A 110 -8.72 -14.22 0.24
N ALA A 111 -8.05 -14.55 -0.87
CA ALA A 111 -8.59 -15.42 -1.90
C ALA A 111 -8.95 -16.82 -1.35
N ASP A 112 -8.10 -17.39 -0.50
CA ASP A 112 -8.38 -18.69 0.13
C ASP A 112 -9.60 -18.66 1.05
N TRP A 113 -9.77 -17.59 1.83
CA TRP A 113 -10.96 -17.39 2.64
C TRP A 113 -12.23 -17.21 1.79
N ARG A 114 -12.16 -16.40 0.73
CA ARG A 114 -13.26 -16.22 -0.22
C ARG A 114 -13.70 -17.56 -0.83
N ARG A 115 -12.76 -18.42 -1.22
CA ARG A 115 -13.06 -19.77 -1.74
C ARG A 115 -13.67 -20.68 -0.68
N ARG A 116 -13.05 -20.82 0.49
CA ARG A 116 -13.51 -21.73 1.55
C ARG A 116 -14.90 -21.40 2.09
N LEU A 117 -15.29 -20.14 2.02
CA LEU A 117 -16.59 -19.65 2.48
C LEU A 117 -17.60 -19.44 1.35
N GLU A 118 -17.22 -19.74 0.09
CA GLU A 118 -18.04 -19.47 -1.09
C GLU A 118 -18.54 -18.00 -1.14
N ALA A 119 -17.67 -17.09 -0.69
CA ALA A 119 -17.97 -15.68 -0.47
C ALA A 119 -17.02 -14.80 -1.31
N PRO A 120 -17.16 -14.76 -2.65
CA PRO A 120 -16.29 -13.97 -3.52
C PRO A 120 -16.37 -12.46 -3.24
N ASP A 121 -17.45 -12.01 -2.59
CA ASP A 121 -17.71 -10.64 -2.20
C ASP A 121 -17.22 -10.29 -0.79
N LEU A 122 -16.60 -11.23 -0.05
CA LEU A 122 -16.07 -10.97 1.29
C LEU A 122 -15.10 -9.78 1.23
N PRO A 123 -15.33 -8.70 2.00
CA PRO A 123 -14.45 -7.55 1.98
C PRO A 123 -13.06 -7.90 2.55
N PRO A 124 -12.02 -7.14 2.17
CA PRO A 124 -10.68 -7.35 2.69
C PRO A 124 -10.63 -7.06 4.20
N PHE A 125 -10.59 -8.12 5.00
CA PHE A 125 -10.44 -8.05 6.46
C PHE A 125 -8.97 -8.09 6.90
N ILE A 126 -8.05 -8.48 6.01
CA ILE A 126 -6.60 -8.40 6.25
C ILE A 126 -6.10 -7.09 5.66
N ARG A 127 -5.44 -6.29 6.49
CA ARG A 127 -4.79 -5.05 6.07
C ARG A 127 -3.41 -4.97 6.66
N ILE A 128 -2.43 -4.50 5.90
CA ILE A 128 -1.09 -4.32 6.45
C ILE A 128 -0.94 -2.87 6.87
N GLY A 129 -0.46 -2.65 8.09
CA GLY A 129 -0.16 -1.32 8.60
C GLY A 129 1.35 -1.10 8.73
N SER A 130 1.76 0.15 8.87
CA SER A 130 3.12 0.48 9.28
C SER A 130 3.20 1.78 10.07
N TRP A 131 4.13 1.82 11.01
CA TRP A 131 4.53 3.04 11.73
C TRP A 131 5.71 3.75 11.08
N VAL A 132 6.42 3.09 10.17
CA VAL A 132 7.66 3.62 9.60
C VAL A 132 7.34 4.76 8.63
N GLY A 133 7.82 5.96 8.98
CA GLY A 133 7.52 7.21 8.29
C GLY A 133 6.32 7.99 8.85
N GLY A 134 5.58 7.43 9.81
CA GLY A 134 4.44 8.09 10.48
C GLY A 134 4.57 8.24 12.00
N ASP A 135 5.35 7.38 12.67
CA ASP A 135 5.67 7.51 14.09
C ASP A 135 6.81 8.51 14.29
N ARG A 136 6.50 9.64 14.93
CA ARG A 136 7.46 10.68 15.29
C ARG A 136 7.63 10.88 16.79
N ASP A 137 7.02 10.01 17.61
CA ASP A 137 7.14 10.07 19.07
C ASP A 137 8.59 9.82 19.49
N GLY A 138 9.24 10.85 20.02
CA GLY A 138 10.66 10.82 20.38
C GLY A 138 11.64 10.80 19.19
N ASN A 139 11.16 10.93 17.95
CA ASN A 139 11.99 10.92 16.75
C ASN A 139 11.93 12.26 15.99
N PRO A 140 12.91 13.17 16.19
CA PRO A 140 12.91 14.47 15.54
C PRO A 140 13.14 14.40 14.02
N ASN A 141 13.57 13.26 13.48
CA ASN A 141 13.89 13.12 12.05
C ASN A 141 12.67 12.77 11.18
N VAL A 142 11.49 12.58 11.77
CA VAL A 142 10.25 12.33 11.03
C VAL A 142 9.47 13.63 10.90
N ASP A 143 9.26 14.07 9.65
CA ASP A 143 8.53 15.27 9.27
C ASP A 143 7.58 15.02 8.08
N GLY A 144 6.93 16.06 7.56
CA GLY A 144 5.99 15.95 6.45
C GLY A 144 6.63 15.48 5.14
N ALA A 145 7.92 15.77 4.92
CA ALA A 145 8.64 15.31 3.74
C ALA A 145 8.93 13.80 3.83
N VAL A 146 9.30 13.32 5.02
CA VAL A 146 9.47 11.89 5.31
C VAL A 146 8.16 11.13 5.15
N LEU A 147 7.04 11.64 5.67
CA LEU A 147 5.72 11.02 5.49
C LEU A 147 5.36 10.91 4.00
N THR A 148 5.60 11.98 3.23
CA THR A 148 5.39 12.00 1.78
C THR A 148 6.29 10.98 1.06
N ALA A 149 7.55 10.86 1.46
CA ALA A 149 8.50 9.91 0.90
C ALA A 149 8.11 8.45 1.21
N ALA A 150 7.56 8.19 2.39
CA ALA A 150 7.04 6.88 2.79
C ALA A 150 5.89 6.45 1.87
N PHE A 151 4.88 7.30 1.67
CA PHE A 151 3.77 7.00 0.75
C PHE A 151 4.24 6.82 -0.69
N ARG A 152 5.12 7.69 -1.19
CA ARG A 152 5.67 7.55 -2.56
C ARG A 152 6.41 6.25 -2.76
N SER A 153 7.17 5.79 -1.75
CA SER A 153 7.95 4.56 -1.84
C SER A 153 7.06 3.32 -1.84
N GLN A 154 6.03 3.31 -1.00
CA GLN A 154 5.00 2.28 -0.99
C GLN A 154 4.20 2.24 -2.29
N ALA A 155 3.73 3.40 -2.77
CA ALA A 155 2.99 3.54 -4.02
C ALA A 155 3.82 3.04 -5.22
N ARG A 156 5.13 3.34 -5.25
CA ARG A 156 6.02 2.84 -6.30
C ARG A 156 6.09 1.32 -6.32
N ALA A 157 6.19 0.67 -5.16
CA ALA A 157 6.26 -0.79 -5.08
C ALA A 157 4.95 -1.44 -5.58
N VAL A 158 3.80 -1.00 -5.06
CA VAL A 158 2.50 -1.59 -5.43
C VAL A 158 2.10 -1.29 -6.88
N LEU A 159 2.34 -0.07 -7.39
CA LEU A 159 2.03 0.27 -8.79
C LEU A 159 2.95 -0.44 -9.77
N ARG A 160 4.22 -0.64 -9.43
CA ARG A 160 5.12 -1.48 -10.24
C ARG A 160 4.60 -2.91 -10.32
N PHE A 161 4.20 -3.50 -9.18
CA PHE A 161 3.60 -4.82 -9.15
C PHE A 161 2.36 -4.90 -10.05
N TYR A 162 1.45 -3.93 -9.98
CA TYR A 162 0.27 -3.91 -10.86
C TYR A 162 0.63 -3.75 -12.35
N LEU A 163 1.59 -2.88 -12.69
CA LEU A 163 2.06 -2.72 -14.07
C LEU A 163 2.64 -4.04 -14.62
N ASP A 164 3.44 -4.74 -13.81
CA ASP A 164 4.06 -6.00 -14.20
C ASP A 164 3.00 -7.10 -14.39
N GLU A 165 2.03 -7.21 -13.48
CA GLU A 165 0.92 -8.16 -13.58
C GLU A 165 0.00 -7.89 -14.77
N VAL A 166 -0.36 -6.63 -15.03
CA VAL A 166 -1.17 -6.24 -16.20
C VAL A 166 -0.42 -6.53 -17.50
N ASN A 167 0.88 -6.25 -17.56
CA ASN A 167 1.69 -6.58 -18.73
C ASN A 167 1.78 -8.10 -18.95
N ALA A 168 1.92 -8.90 -17.89
CA ALA A 168 1.92 -10.36 -17.97
C ALA A 168 0.56 -10.90 -18.45
N LEU A 169 -0.55 -10.41 -17.89
CA LEU A 169 -1.90 -10.72 -18.34
C LEU A 169 -2.09 -10.36 -19.82
N GLY A 170 -1.54 -9.22 -20.27
CA GLY A 170 -1.59 -8.81 -21.67
C GLY A 170 -0.89 -9.79 -22.60
N ALA A 171 0.22 -10.40 -22.17
CA ALA A 171 0.89 -11.44 -22.94
C ALA A 171 0.06 -12.74 -22.98
N GLU A 172 -0.55 -13.11 -21.85
CA GLU A 172 -1.29 -14.36 -21.64
C GLU A 172 -2.66 -14.38 -22.34
N LEU A 173 -3.48 -13.33 -22.16
CA LEU A 173 -4.87 -13.25 -22.60
C LEU A 173 -5.01 -12.79 -24.06
N SER A 174 -4.54 -13.65 -24.97
CA SER A 174 -4.57 -13.47 -26.44
C SER A 174 -5.90 -13.86 -27.12
N LEU A 175 -7.01 -13.92 -26.37
CA LEU A 175 -8.27 -14.44 -26.88
C LEU A 175 -8.80 -13.59 -28.05
N SER A 176 -9.14 -14.26 -29.14
CA SER A 176 -9.74 -13.65 -30.33
C SER A 176 -11.24 -13.39 -30.12
N GLY A 177 -11.69 -12.18 -30.44
CA GLY A 177 -13.11 -11.78 -30.38
C GLY A 177 -13.96 -12.43 -31.48
N SER A 178 -13.35 -12.83 -32.60
CA SER A 178 -14.02 -13.61 -33.65
C SER A 178 -14.18 -15.09 -33.29
N MET A 179 -13.36 -15.61 -32.37
CA MET A 179 -13.39 -17.01 -31.92
C MET A 179 -14.05 -17.22 -30.55
N SER A 180 -14.18 -16.17 -29.74
CA SER A 180 -14.78 -16.23 -28.41
C SER A 180 -15.77 -15.10 -28.17
N ALA A 181 -16.87 -15.42 -27.48
CA ALA A 181 -17.80 -14.42 -27.00
C ALA A 181 -17.14 -13.54 -25.93
N VAL A 182 -17.51 -12.26 -25.95
CA VAL A 182 -17.09 -11.24 -24.98
C VAL A 182 -18.30 -10.53 -24.43
N SER A 183 -18.23 -10.10 -23.17
CA SER A 183 -19.32 -9.33 -22.58
C SER A 183 -19.45 -7.96 -23.26
N PRO A 184 -20.67 -7.37 -23.34
CA PRO A 184 -20.86 -6.03 -23.88
C PRO A 184 -20.03 -4.96 -23.14
N ALA A 185 -19.84 -5.13 -21.83
CA ALA A 185 -19.02 -4.23 -21.02
C ALA A 185 -17.54 -4.30 -21.41
N LEU A 186 -16.99 -5.51 -21.62
CA LEU A 186 -15.62 -5.67 -22.09
C LEU A 186 -15.43 -5.09 -23.49
N GLN A 187 -16.40 -5.33 -24.38
CA GLN A 187 -16.36 -4.81 -25.74
C GLN A 187 -16.33 -3.26 -25.74
N ALA A 188 -17.15 -2.62 -24.91
CA ALA A 188 -17.13 -1.17 -24.74
C ALA A 188 -15.77 -0.63 -24.25
N LEU A 189 -15.14 -1.31 -23.28
CA LEU A 189 -13.78 -0.95 -22.83
C LEU A 189 -12.74 -1.14 -23.94
N ALA A 190 -12.85 -2.22 -24.72
CA ALA A 190 -11.93 -2.49 -25.83
C ALA A 190 -12.05 -1.42 -26.93
N GLU A 191 -13.26 -0.98 -27.24
CA GLU A 191 -13.54 0.10 -28.19
C GLU A 191 -13.03 1.45 -27.70
N ALA A 192 -13.18 1.74 -26.41
CA ALA A 192 -12.70 2.97 -25.79
C ALA A 192 -11.17 3.03 -25.61
N SER A 193 -10.50 1.87 -25.57
CA SER A 193 -9.04 1.75 -25.44
C SER A 193 -8.30 2.66 -26.43
N GLY A 194 -7.14 3.21 -26.06
CA GLY A 194 -6.24 3.92 -26.96
C GLY A 194 -5.47 3.02 -27.93
N ASP A 195 -5.56 1.69 -27.80
CA ASP A 195 -4.86 0.76 -28.68
C ASP A 195 -5.50 0.74 -30.08
N ARG A 196 -4.74 1.20 -31.08
CA ARG A 196 -5.13 1.25 -32.49
C ARG A 196 -4.34 0.26 -33.36
N SER A 197 -3.59 -0.66 -32.76
CA SER A 197 -2.80 -1.62 -33.50
C SER A 197 -3.69 -2.55 -34.33
N PRO A 198 -3.50 -2.65 -35.66
CA PRO A 198 -4.27 -3.56 -36.49
C PRO A 198 -4.03 -5.03 -36.11
N HIS A 199 -2.84 -5.35 -35.59
CA HIS A 199 -2.48 -6.71 -35.15
C HIS A 199 -3.22 -7.17 -33.90
N ARG A 200 -3.82 -6.26 -33.14
CA ARG A 200 -4.58 -6.55 -31.90
C ARG A 200 -6.05 -6.19 -32.02
N ALA A 201 -6.51 -5.82 -33.21
CA ALA A 201 -7.89 -5.38 -33.42
C ALA A 201 -8.93 -6.43 -32.97
N ASP A 202 -8.63 -7.71 -33.23
CA ASP A 202 -9.44 -8.86 -32.85
C ASP A 202 -9.10 -9.43 -31.45
N GLU A 203 -8.31 -8.73 -30.63
CA GLU A 203 -7.91 -9.19 -29.29
C GLU A 203 -8.47 -8.27 -28.19
N PRO A 204 -9.79 -8.33 -27.90
CA PRO A 204 -10.46 -7.37 -27.01
C PRO A 204 -9.86 -7.32 -25.60
N TYR A 205 -9.54 -8.48 -25.01
CA TYR A 205 -8.90 -8.55 -23.68
C TYR A 205 -7.54 -7.82 -23.66
N ARG A 206 -6.71 -8.03 -24.67
CA ARG A 206 -5.38 -7.39 -24.76
C ARG A 206 -5.48 -5.89 -25.01
N ARG A 207 -6.49 -5.43 -25.76
CA ARG A 207 -6.77 -3.99 -25.95
C ARG A 207 -7.18 -3.32 -24.64
N VAL A 208 -8.03 -3.97 -23.84
CA VAL A 208 -8.42 -3.47 -22.51
C VAL A 208 -7.22 -3.46 -21.56
N LEU A 209 -6.42 -4.52 -21.52
CA LEU A 209 -5.21 -4.57 -20.68
C LEU A 209 -4.17 -3.51 -21.08
N SER A 210 -4.06 -3.19 -22.37
CA SER A 210 -3.20 -2.10 -22.85
C SER A 210 -3.69 -0.74 -22.36
N GLU A 211 -5.01 -0.51 -22.32
CA GLU A 211 -5.62 0.70 -21.74
C GLU A 211 -5.37 0.77 -20.23
N ILE A 212 -5.64 -0.30 -19.50
CA ILE A 212 -5.39 -0.39 -18.05
C ILE A 212 -3.92 -0.09 -17.74
N TYR A 213 -2.99 -0.67 -18.52
CA TYR A 213 -1.57 -0.39 -18.39
C TYR A 213 -1.24 1.09 -18.61
N ALA A 214 -1.79 1.71 -19.67
CA ALA A 214 -1.58 3.12 -19.96
C ALA A 214 -2.12 4.03 -18.86
N ARG A 215 -3.29 3.71 -18.31
CA ARG A 215 -3.90 4.44 -17.18
C ARG A 215 -3.08 4.30 -15.90
N LEU A 216 -2.62 3.08 -15.57
CA LEU A 216 -1.69 2.86 -14.43
C LEU A 216 -0.38 3.63 -14.62
N ALA A 217 0.18 3.62 -15.83
CA ALA A 217 1.41 4.35 -16.15
C ALA A 217 1.23 5.86 -16.03
N ALA A 218 0.04 6.39 -16.33
CA ALA A 218 -0.32 7.80 -16.10
C ALA A 218 -0.57 8.11 -14.61
N THR A 219 -1.11 7.16 -13.83
CA THR A 219 -1.27 7.29 -12.37
C THR A 219 0.08 7.32 -11.64
N HIS A 220 1.06 6.57 -12.13
CA HIS A 220 2.37 6.42 -11.50
C HIS A 220 3.08 7.75 -11.16
N PRO A 221 3.26 8.71 -12.08
CA PRO A 221 3.89 10.00 -11.74
C PRO A 221 3.05 10.85 -10.79
N VAL A 222 1.72 10.75 -10.82
CA VAL A 222 0.83 11.48 -9.90
C VAL A 222 1.07 11.05 -8.45
N LEU A 223 1.18 9.74 -8.21
CA LEU A 223 1.28 9.19 -6.85
C LEU A 223 2.72 9.04 -6.36
N THR A 224 3.69 8.84 -7.26
CA THR A 224 5.10 8.56 -6.88
C THR A 224 6.04 9.74 -7.13
N GLY A 225 5.63 10.71 -7.94
CA GLY A 225 6.50 11.80 -8.43
C GLY A 225 7.53 11.35 -9.47
N GLN A 226 7.42 10.12 -10.01
CA GLN A 226 8.36 9.55 -10.97
C GLN A 226 7.60 8.89 -12.15
N PRO A 227 8.18 8.88 -13.36
CA PRO A 227 7.57 8.16 -14.48
C PRO A 227 7.47 6.66 -14.20
N ALA A 228 6.51 6.00 -14.85
CA ALA A 228 6.41 4.55 -14.80
C ALA A 228 7.70 3.89 -15.32
N PRO A 229 8.09 2.70 -14.82
CA PRO A 229 9.33 2.02 -15.23
C PRO A 229 9.42 1.74 -16.73
N ARG A 230 8.27 1.50 -17.37
CA ARG A 230 8.15 1.29 -18.81
C ARG A 230 7.04 2.18 -19.35
N ALA A 231 7.33 2.86 -20.46
CA ALA A 231 6.38 3.75 -21.11
C ALA A 231 5.22 2.95 -21.75
N PRO A 232 3.98 3.46 -21.68
CA PRO A 232 2.86 2.85 -22.37
C PRO A 232 2.95 3.10 -23.88
N SER A 233 2.23 2.29 -24.66
CA SER A 233 2.19 2.43 -26.13
C SER A 233 1.42 3.67 -26.60
N PHE A 234 0.60 4.26 -25.73
CA PHE A 234 -0.20 5.45 -25.97
C PHE A 234 -0.50 6.15 -24.64
N ALA A 235 -0.90 7.43 -24.72
CA ALA A 235 -1.28 8.20 -23.55
C ALA A 235 -2.73 7.87 -23.11
N ALA A 236 -2.96 7.84 -21.81
CA ALA A 236 -4.27 7.67 -21.20
C ALA A 236 -4.41 8.57 -19.96
N GLN A 237 -5.63 8.72 -19.46
CA GLN A 237 -5.88 9.48 -18.23
C GLN A 237 -5.57 8.62 -17.00
N PRO A 238 -4.99 9.20 -15.93
CA PRO A 238 -4.75 8.48 -14.69
C PRO A 238 -6.06 7.96 -14.09
N TYR A 239 -5.99 6.84 -13.38
CA TYR A 239 -7.09 6.38 -12.55
C TYR A 239 -7.41 7.41 -11.45
N ALA A 240 -8.70 7.68 -11.24
CA ALA A 240 -9.16 8.52 -10.13
C ALA A 240 -8.88 7.91 -8.75
N GLY A 241 -8.74 6.58 -8.68
CA GLY A 241 -8.43 5.84 -7.46
C GLY A 241 -8.39 4.32 -7.73
N PRO A 242 -8.04 3.52 -6.71
CA PRO A 242 -7.92 2.08 -6.84
C PRO A 242 -9.23 1.37 -7.21
N ASP A 243 -10.38 1.91 -6.79
CA ASP A 243 -11.69 1.31 -7.10
C ASP A 243 -11.99 1.33 -8.61
N ALA A 244 -11.58 2.39 -9.32
CA ALA A 244 -11.73 2.47 -10.77
C ALA A 244 -10.83 1.46 -11.50
N PHE A 245 -9.60 1.25 -11.01
CA PHE A 245 -8.71 0.21 -11.52
C PHE A 245 -9.29 -1.20 -11.28
N ARG A 246 -9.76 -1.45 -10.06
CA ARG A 246 -10.39 -2.72 -9.68
C ARG A 246 -11.68 -2.99 -10.46
N ALA A 247 -12.45 -1.95 -10.80
CA ALA A 247 -13.65 -2.08 -11.63
C ALA A 247 -13.30 -2.55 -13.06
N ASP A 248 -12.28 -1.97 -13.70
CA ASP A 248 -11.85 -2.41 -15.04
C ASP A 248 -11.40 -3.89 -15.03
N LEU A 249 -10.67 -4.31 -13.98
CA LEU A 249 -10.27 -5.72 -13.81
C LEU A 249 -11.47 -6.65 -13.59
N ALA A 250 -12.48 -6.20 -12.84
CA ALA A 250 -13.69 -7.00 -12.62
C ALA A 250 -14.48 -7.23 -13.93
N VAL A 251 -14.52 -6.27 -14.85
CA VAL A 251 -15.14 -6.45 -16.18
C VAL A 251 -14.43 -7.54 -16.98
N LEU A 252 -13.10 -7.59 -16.96
CA LEU A 252 -12.31 -8.65 -17.58
C LEU A 252 -12.67 -10.02 -16.97
N GLN A 253 -12.70 -10.10 -15.64
CA GLN A 253 -12.97 -11.33 -14.90
C GLN A 253 -14.38 -11.87 -15.17
N GLU A 254 -15.39 -11.01 -15.13
CA GLU A 254 -16.78 -11.37 -15.41
C GLU A 254 -16.93 -11.89 -16.85
N SER A 255 -16.29 -11.24 -17.81
CA SER A 255 -16.31 -11.69 -19.20
C SER A 255 -15.63 -13.05 -19.37
N LEU A 256 -14.48 -13.28 -18.74
CA LEU A 256 -13.79 -14.58 -18.81
C LEU A 256 -14.62 -15.70 -18.19
N VAL A 257 -15.14 -15.49 -16.98
CA VAL A 257 -15.89 -16.53 -16.24
C VAL A 257 -17.21 -16.86 -16.92
N SER A 258 -17.92 -15.86 -17.45
CA SER A 258 -19.20 -16.09 -18.14
C SER A 258 -19.05 -16.87 -19.46
N ASN A 259 -17.95 -16.67 -20.20
CA ASN A 259 -17.74 -17.28 -21.51
C ASN A 259 -16.90 -18.57 -21.48
N HIS A 260 -16.06 -18.76 -20.46
CA HIS A 260 -15.12 -19.88 -20.39
C HIS A 260 -15.19 -20.67 -19.08
N GLY A 261 -16.09 -20.28 -18.17
CA GLY A 261 -16.35 -20.99 -16.93
C GLY A 261 -15.26 -20.85 -15.87
N ALA A 262 -15.26 -21.79 -14.93
CA ALA A 262 -14.48 -21.72 -13.69
C ALA A 262 -12.96 -21.81 -13.88
N VAL A 263 -12.44 -22.10 -15.08
CA VAL A 263 -10.99 -22.16 -15.33
C VAL A 263 -10.29 -20.82 -15.06
N PHE A 264 -11.01 -19.71 -15.21
CA PHE A 264 -10.51 -18.37 -14.90
C PHE A 264 -10.90 -17.88 -13.50
N ALA A 265 -11.61 -18.67 -12.69
CA ALA A 265 -12.11 -18.21 -11.39
C ALA A 265 -11.00 -18.03 -10.33
N ASP A 266 -9.85 -18.67 -10.49
CA ASP A 266 -8.72 -18.62 -9.56
C ASP A 266 -7.37 -18.51 -10.29
N ASP A 267 -7.30 -17.52 -11.19
CA ASP A 267 -6.16 -17.29 -12.08
C ASP A 267 -5.33 -16.06 -11.65
N ARG A 268 -4.45 -15.59 -12.54
CA ARG A 268 -3.64 -14.40 -12.31
C ARG A 268 -4.49 -13.13 -12.14
N LEU A 269 -5.58 -13.00 -12.91
CA LEU A 269 -6.47 -11.84 -12.84
C LEU A 269 -7.20 -11.79 -11.50
N ALA A 270 -7.74 -12.92 -11.02
CA ALA A 270 -8.38 -13.00 -9.72
C ALA A 270 -7.43 -12.63 -8.57
N ARG A 271 -6.16 -13.05 -8.65
CA ARG A 271 -5.12 -12.66 -7.69
C ARG A 271 -4.81 -11.17 -7.74
N LEU A 272 -4.73 -10.58 -8.93
CA LEU A 272 -4.52 -9.13 -9.10
C LEU A 272 -5.68 -8.31 -8.54
N ILE A 273 -6.94 -8.72 -8.79
CA ILE A 273 -8.13 -8.09 -8.22
C ILE A 273 -8.06 -8.14 -6.69
N THR A 274 -7.73 -9.29 -6.13
CA THR A 274 -7.62 -9.45 -4.67
C THR A 274 -6.47 -8.61 -4.10
N ALA A 275 -5.38 -8.44 -4.83
CA ALA A 275 -4.30 -7.54 -4.44
C ALA A 275 -4.71 -6.06 -4.48
N ALA A 276 -5.53 -5.65 -5.46
CA ALA A 276 -6.12 -4.32 -5.51
C ALA A 276 -7.08 -4.07 -4.34
N ASP A 277 -7.91 -5.06 -3.98
CA ASP A 277 -8.82 -4.99 -2.84
C ASP A 277 -8.03 -4.80 -1.52
N VAL A 278 -6.91 -5.49 -1.33
CA VAL A 278 -6.12 -5.43 -0.08
C VAL A 278 -5.29 -4.16 0.05
N PHE A 279 -4.60 -3.76 -1.02
CA PHE A 279 -3.54 -2.74 -0.95
C PHE A 279 -3.91 -1.37 -1.55
N GLY A 280 -4.92 -1.32 -2.42
CA GLY A 280 -5.22 -0.14 -3.22
C GLY A 280 -3.95 0.45 -3.85
N PHE A 281 -3.81 1.78 -3.86
CA PHE A 281 -2.60 2.46 -4.34
C PHE A 281 -1.63 2.91 -3.24
N HIS A 282 -1.94 2.65 -1.96
CA HIS A 282 -1.10 3.06 -0.82
C HIS A 282 -0.24 1.94 -0.26
N MET A 283 -0.48 0.68 -0.64
CA MET A 283 0.17 -0.50 -0.04
C MET A 283 -0.22 -0.65 1.43
N ALA A 284 0.61 -0.31 2.40
CA ALA A 284 0.26 -0.38 3.82
C ALA A 284 -0.35 0.93 4.33
N THR A 285 -1.32 0.83 5.24
CA THR A 285 -1.86 1.97 5.97
C THR A 285 -0.78 2.52 6.90
N LEU A 286 -0.48 3.81 6.82
CA LEU A 286 0.42 4.47 7.78
C LEU A 286 -0.38 4.98 8.97
N ASP A 287 0.06 4.64 10.18
CA ASP A 287 -0.42 5.30 11.39
C ASP A 287 0.46 6.51 11.69
N LEU A 288 -0.17 7.58 12.17
CA LEU A 288 0.53 8.73 12.72
C LEU A 288 0.64 8.54 14.23
N ARG A 289 1.80 8.84 14.82
CA ARG A 289 1.95 8.79 16.28
C ARG A 289 2.78 9.97 16.81
N GLN A 290 2.33 10.57 17.91
CA GLN A 290 3.02 11.65 18.63
C GLN A 290 2.62 11.74 20.10
N ASN A 291 3.50 12.31 20.91
CA ASN A 291 3.33 12.54 22.34
C ASN A 291 2.33 13.67 22.64
N SER A 292 1.47 13.47 23.63
CA SER A 292 0.52 14.46 24.14
C SER A 292 1.18 15.80 24.51
N ASP A 293 2.37 15.79 25.12
CA ASP A 293 3.09 17.00 25.51
C ASP A 293 3.45 17.88 24.29
N VAL A 294 3.73 17.25 23.15
CA VAL A 294 4.01 17.97 21.89
C VAL A 294 2.73 18.64 21.40
N HIS A 295 1.60 17.92 21.44
CA HIS A 295 0.30 18.49 21.07
C HIS A 295 -0.05 19.69 21.96
N GLU A 296 0.16 19.60 23.27
CA GLU A 296 -0.07 20.71 24.20
C GLU A 296 0.76 21.95 23.84
N ARG A 297 2.06 21.79 23.57
CA ARG A 297 2.93 22.92 23.18
C ARG A 297 2.51 23.55 21.84
N VAL A 298 2.18 22.72 20.85
CA VAL A 298 1.73 23.18 19.52
C VAL A 298 0.41 23.94 19.64
N VAL A 299 -0.56 23.42 20.40
CA VAL A 299 -1.84 24.08 20.64
C VAL A 299 -1.65 25.39 21.42
N ALA A 300 -0.80 25.41 22.44
CA ALA A 300 -0.49 26.60 23.20
C ALA A 300 0.11 27.71 22.32
N ASP A 301 1.07 27.37 21.46
CA ASP A 301 1.68 28.30 20.51
C ASP A 301 0.65 28.87 19.51
N LEU A 302 -0.22 28.01 18.97
CA LEU A 302 -1.31 28.42 18.07
C LEU A 302 -2.29 29.39 18.75
N LEU A 303 -2.75 29.06 19.95
CA LEU A 303 -3.71 29.88 20.71
C LEU A 303 -3.12 31.23 21.12
N LYS A 304 -1.84 31.24 21.49
CA LYS A 304 -1.11 32.46 21.84
C LYS A 304 -1.00 33.41 20.64
N VAL A 305 -0.54 32.90 19.50
CA VAL A 305 -0.39 33.71 18.28
C VAL A 305 -1.76 34.20 17.76
N ALA A 306 -2.82 33.42 17.95
CA ALA A 306 -4.18 33.80 17.59
C ALA A 306 -4.83 34.81 18.57
N GLY A 307 -4.16 35.16 19.66
CA GLY A 307 -4.67 36.05 20.72
C GLY A 307 -5.81 35.46 21.54
N VAL A 308 -5.93 34.12 21.59
CA VAL A 308 -7.01 33.41 22.29
C VAL A 308 -6.63 33.12 23.74
N SER A 309 -5.40 32.65 23.97
CA SER A 309 -4.88 32.36 25.31
C SER A 309 -3.37 32.57 25.34
N GLU A 310 -2.88 33.39 26.28
CA GLU A 310 -1.45 33.69 26.44
C GLU A 310 -0.66 32.50 27.01
N ASP A 311 -1.27 31.72 27.91
CA ASP A 311 -0.63 30.58 28.57
C ASP A 311 -1.63 29.42 28.77
N TYR A 312 -1.87 28.68 27.68
CA TYR A 312 -2.78 27.53 27.69
C TYR A 312 -2.33 26.42 28.64
N ALA A 313 -1.02 26.20 28.79
CA ALA A 313 -0.47 25.13 29.64
C ALA A 313 -0.64 25.42 31.14
N ALA A 314 -0.86 26.67 31.55
CA ALA A 314 -1.16 27.00 32.94
C ALA A 314 -2.64 26.81 33.33
N LEU A 315 -3.54 26.59 32.35
CA LEU A 315 -4.97 26.45 32.60
C LEU A 315 -5.32 25.11 33.26
N GLU A 316 -6.37 25.11 34.08
CA GLU A 316 -7.02 23.88 34.54
C GLU A 316 -7.79 23.21 33.38
N GLU A 317 -8.03 21.91 33.50
CA GLU A 317 -8.60 21.08 32.43
C GLU A 317 -9.93 21.60 31.90
N GLU A 318 -10.85 22.04 32.77
CA GLU A 318 -12.15 22.56 32.35
C GLU A 318 -12.03 23.81 31.47
N ALA A 319 -11.07 24.69 31.79
CA ALA A 319 -10.80 25.88 31.00
C ALA A 319 -10.15 25.52 29.65
N ARG A 320 -9.25 24.53 29.62
CA ARG A 320 -8.67 23.99 28.39
C ARG A 320 -9.75 23.44 27.46
N LEU A 321 -10.64 22.60 27.99
CA LEU A 321 -11.76 22.00 27.24
C LEU A 321 -12.71 23.07 26.70
N SER A 322 -13.03 24.10 27.50
CA SER A 322 -13.88 25.21 27.07
C SER A 322 -13.30 25.97 25.88
N ILE A 323 -12.00 26.29 25.92
CA ILE A 323 -11.31 26.97 24.81
C ILE A 323 -11.25 26.08 23.57
N LEU A 324 -10.87 24.80 23.73
CA LEU A 324 -10.80 23.86 22.61
C LEU A 324 -12.18 23.68 21.94
N ALA A 325 -13.24 23.53 22.73
CA ALA A 325 -14.60 23.39 22.22
C ALA A 325 -15.04 24.65 21.45
N ALA A 326 -14.72 25.84 21.98
CA ALA A 326 -15.04 27.10 21.32
C ALA A 326 -14.29 27.26 19.98
N GLU A 327 -12.99 26.94 19.92
CA GLU A 327 -12.22 27.01 18.67
C GLU A 327 -12.63 25.93 17.66
N LEU A 328 -12.98 24.72 18.10
CA LEU A 328 -13.51 23.67 17.22
C LEU A 328 -14.88 24.03 16.61
N ALA A 329 -15.69 24.81 17.32
CA ALA A 329 -16.98 25.31 16.83
C ALA A 329 -16.83 26.53 15.89
N SER A 330 -15.66 27.15 15.86
CA SER A 330 -15.40 28.36 15.08
C SER A 330 -15.08 28.03 13.62
N GLY A 331 -15.66 28.78 12.68
CA GLY A 331 -15.30 28.72 11.26
C GLY A 331 -14.02 29.49 10.90
N ARG A 332 -13.44 30.22 11.87
CA ARG A 332 -12.20 30.99 11.70
C ARG A 332 -11.00 30.03 11.69
N PRO A 333 -10.09 30.09 10.71
CA PRO A 333 -8.82 29.38 10.80
C PRO A 333 -7.97 29.89 11.97
N LEU A 334 -7.50 28.98 12.82
CA LEU A 334 -6.62 29.32 13.94
C LEU A 334 -5.19 29.68 13.49
N PHE A 335 -4.73 29.08 12.39
CA PHE A 335 -3.39 29.31 11.83
C PHE A 335 -3.39 30.49 10.84
N ASN A 336 -2.45 31.42 11.02
CA ASN A 336 -2.21 32.54 10.11
C ASN A 336 -0.86 32.37 9.39
N PRO A 337 -0.82 32.20 8.05
CA PRO A 337 0.43 31.99 7.30
C PRO A 337 1.42 33.16 7.35
N TYR A 338 1.00 34.34 7.80
CA TYR A 338 1.84 35.54 7.91
C TYR A 338 2.38 35.79 9.33
N ALA A 339 2.01 34.95 10.30
CA ALA A 339 2.50 35.05 11.67
C ALA A 339 3.76 34.18 11.89
N SER A 340 4.46 34.43 13.00
CA SER A 340 5.61 33.63 13.44
C SER A 340 5.17 32.61 14.48
N TYR A 341 5.67 31.38 14.35
CA TYR A 341 5.38 30.25 15.23
C TYR A 341 6.69 29.55 15.62
N ALA A 342 6.64 28.71 16.64
CA ALA A 342 7.76 27.83 16.96
C ALA A 342 8.03 26.81 15.82
N ASP A 343 9.29 26.40 15.66
CA ASP A 343 9.70 25.40 14.67
C ASP A 343 8.95 24.06 14.85
N GLU A 344 8.69 23.66 16.11
CA GLU A 344 7.91 22.46 16.45
C GLU A 344 6.47 22.55 15.91
N THR A 345 5.82 23.71 16.05
CA THR A 345 4.48 24.00 15.51
C THR A 345 4.45 23.89 13.99
N LEU A 346 5.42 24.51 13.31
CA LEU A 346 5.51 24.48 11.85
C LEU A 346 5.76 23.06 11.33
N LYS A 347 6.63 22.30 12.02
CA LYS A 347 6.93 20.90 11.70
C LYS A 347 5.69 20.01 11.85
N GLU A 348 5.02 20.04 13.00
CA GLU A 348 3.83 19.20 13.25
C GLU A 348 2.68 19.56 12.31
N ARG A 349 2.48 20.84 12.02
CA ARG A 349 1.53 21.28 11.00
C ARG A 349 1.91 20.72 9.62
N GLY A 350 3.18 20.75 9.24
CA GLY A 350 3.67 20.19 7.98
C GLY A 350 3.35 18.69 7.84
N ILE A 351 3.42 17.93 8.93
CA ILE A 351 3.03 16.52 8.97
C ILE A 351 1.53 16.35 8.73
N LEU A 352 0.68 17.14 9.40
CA LEU A 352 -0.77 17.09 9.20
C LEU A 352 -1.18 17.51 7.78
N GLN A 353 -0.47 18.46 7.17
CA GLN A 353 -0.68 18.83 5.77
C GLN A 353 -0.31 17.69 4.82
N ALA A 354 0.84 17.03 5.05
CA ALA A 354 1.25 15.87 4.27
C ALA A 354 0.26 14.70 4.43
N ALA A 355 -0.29 14.51 5.64
CA ALA A 355 -1.32 13.51 5.91
C ALA A 355 -2.63 13.81 5.16
N ALA A 356 -3.09 15.06 5.16
CA ALA A 356 -4.27 15.48 4.41
C ALA A 356 -4.09 15.27 2.90
N GLU A 357 -2.92 15.61 2.37
CA GLU A 357 -2.59 15.38 0.96
C GLU A 357 -2.51 13.88 0.63
N ALA A 358 -1.97 13.05 1.53
CA ALA A 358 -1.96 11.61 1.36
C ALA A 358 -3.39 11.02 1.33
N LEU A 359 -4.28 11.46 2.24
CA LEU A 359 -5.68 11.04 2.22
C LEU A 359 -6.39 11.46 0.92
N ARG A 360 -6.07 12.64 0.38
CA ARG A 360 -6.62 13.13 -0.89
C ARG A 360 -6.13 12.29 -2.09
N LEU A 361 -4.86 11.92 -2.12
CA LEU A 361 -4.24 11.19 -3.23
C LEU A 361 -4.52 9.69 -3.19
N PHE A 362 -4.49 9.08 -2.00
CA PHE A 362 -4.52 7.64 -1.81
C PHE A 362 -5.84 7.11 -1.23
N GLY A 363 -6.72 8.01 -0.79
CA GLY A 363 -8.01 7.69 -0.19
C GLY A 363 -7.97 7.46 1.32
N PRO A 364 -9.14 7.22 1.94
CA PRO A 364 -9.31 7.20 3.40
C PRO A 364 -8.65 6.01 4.11
N GLN A 365 -8.17 5.02 3.36
CA GLN A 365 -7.49 3.85 3.93
C GLN A 365 -5.98 4.08 4.09
N ALA A 366 -5.42 5.15 3.50
CA ALA A 366 -4.01 5.46 3.58
C ALA A 366 -3.55 5.81 5.00
N ILE A 367 -4.39 6.51 5.76
CA ILE A 367 -4.20 6.83 7.18
C ILE A 367 -5.53 6.62 7.88
N ARG A 368 -5.55 5.82 8.95
CA ARG A 368 -6.77 5.58 9.74
C ARG A 368 -6.67 5.99 11.19
N THR A 369 -5.45 6.10 11.70
CA THR A 369 -5.20 6.30 13.13
C THR A 369 -4.21 7.44 13.32
N HIS A 370 -4.56 8.36 14.22
CA HIS A 370 -3.62 9.27 14.85
C HIS A 370 -3.52 8.89 16.31
N ILE A 371 -2.40 8.27 16.68
CA ILE A 371 -2.12 7.76 18.02
C ILE A 371 -1.49 8.90 18.82
N VAL A 372 -2.12 9.26 19.93
CA VAL A 372 -1.53 10.14 20.92
C VAL A 372 -0.92 9.26 22.01
N SER A 373 0.39 9.31 22.18
CA SER A 373 1.07 8.65 23.30
C SER A 373 1.08 9.53 24.54
N LYS A 374 1.28 8.92 25.71
CA LYS A 374 1.32 9.62 27.01
C LYS A 374 0.00 10.38 27.32
N THR A 375 -1.15 9.79 26.99
CA THR A 375 -2.44 10.30 27.44
C THR A 375 -2.66 9.98 28.92
N ASP A 376 -3.15 10.95 29.68
CA ASP A 376 -3.63 10.72 31.05
C ASP A 376 -5.00 10.03 31.03
N ALA A 377 -5.31 9.29 32.10
CA ALA A 377 -6.50 8.45 32.23
C ALA A 377 -7.72 9.19 32.78
#